data_AF-A0AAU2EJZ7-F1
#
_entry.id   AF-A0AAU2EJZ7-F1
#
_cell.length_a   1.000
_cell.length_b   1.000
_cell.length_c   1.000
_cell.angle_alpha   90.00
_cell.angle_beta   90.00
_cell.angle_gamma   90.00
#
_symmetry.space_group_name_H-M   'P 1'
#
loop_
_entity.id
_entity.type
_entity.pdbx_description
1 polymer ?
#
loop_
_entity_poly.entity_id
_entity_poly.type
_entity_poly.pdbx_seq_one_letter_code
_entity_poly.pdbx_strand_id
1 'polypeptide(L)'
;MRRRRSSGPRRRRSPWRCPAWPITWQRAYAAARQWWLESDGQVDWAQLPESTLFEGEQLRPWALAQRAGHPGLEAEQQDLLVAIGTEADLELVAAKAAAEAKPRASRSDRFALGVTALAAFVAEHGHVRVPRPHRQRVDGADGEDQAVVEVALGAFLNNAKARRSKLTAGQLAQLAEHGIEWAVP
;
A
#
# COMPACT_ATOMS: atom_id res chain seq x y z
N MET A 1 -26.16 33.25 38.03
CA MET A 1 -25.12 32.20 38.21
C MET A 1 -24.31 32.05 36.92
N ARG A 2 -23.06 32.52 36.88
CA ARG A 2 -22.18 32.44 35.69
C ARG A 2 -21.19 31.27 35.87
N ARG A 3 -21.26 30.26 34.99
CA ARG A 3 -20.33 29.12 34.99
C ARG A 3 -18.96 29.57 34.50
N ARG A 4 -17.93 29.41 35.35
CA ARG A 4 -16.51 29.61 35.00
C ARG A 4 -16.09 28.54 33.99
N ARG A 5 -15.61 28.94 32.81
CA ARG A 5 -14.90 28.05 31.89
C ARG A 5 -13.50 27.83 32.45
N SER A 6 -13.19 26.59 32.82
CA SER A 6 -11.84 26.19 33.22
C SER A 6 -10.94 26.12 31.98
N SER A 7 -10.08 27.11 31.82
CA SER A 7 -9.01 27.12 30.83
C SER A 7 -7.91 26.15 31.30
N GLY A 8 -7.82 24.96 30.70
CA GLY A 8 -6.69 24.06 30.88
C GLY A 8 -5.38 24.69 30.38
N PRO A 9 -4.21 24.26 30.88
CA PRO A 9 -2.93 24.88 30.56
C PRO A 9 -2.62 24.73 29.06
N ARG A 10 -2.65 25.84 28.32
CA ARG A 10 -2.13 25.90 26.95
C ARG A 10 -0.62 25.72 27.03
N ARG A 11 -0.12 24.53 26.70
CA ARG A 11 1.33 24.30 26.54
C ARG A 11 1.84 25.29 25.49
N ARG A 12 2.67 26.24 25.92
CA ARG A 12 3.34 27.21 25.05
C ARG A 12 4.27 26.42 24.12
N ARG A 13 3.93 26.36 22.83
CA ARG A 13 4.75 25.69 21.81
C ARG A 13 5.91 26.61 21.44
N SER A 14 7.15 26.17 21.64
CA SER A 14 8.35 26.94 21.26
C SER A 14 8.51 26.97 19.73
N PRO A 15 8.95 28.09 19.13
CA PRO A 15 9.04 28.28 17.68
C PRO A 15 10.06 27.37 16.96
N TRP A 16 10.92 26.66 17.70
CA TRP A 16 11.99 25.80 17.17
C TRP A 16 11.62 24.31 17.10
N ARG A 17 10.41 23.93 17.54
CA ARG A 17 9.99 22.52 17.58
C ARG A 17 9.24 22.17 16.29
N CYS A 18 9.99 21.98 15.20
CA CYS A 18 9.47 21.28 14.03
C CYS A 18 9.24 19.81 14.43
N PRO A 19 8.02 19.27 14.33
CA PRO A 19 7.82 17.87 14.63
C PRO A 19 8.60 17.00 13.63
N ALA A 20 9.15 15.87 14.10
CA ALA A 20 10.05 15.01 13.33
C ALA A 20 9.36 14.23 12.19
N TRP A 21 8.03 14.32 12.07
CA TRP A 21 7.26 13.57 11.09
C TRP A 21 7.15 14.27 9.72
N PRO A 22 6.89 13.51 8.64
CA PRO A 22 6.93 14.00 7.27
C PRO A 22 6.03 15.21 7.02
N ILE A 23 6.50 16.13 6.17
CA ILE A 23 5.72 17.30 5.73
C ILE A 23 4.39 16.92 5.05
N THR A 24 4.36 15.77 4.39
CA THR A 24 3.15 15.20 3.77
C THR A 24 2.07 14.92 4.82
N TRP A 25 2.45 14.38 5.98
CA TRP A 25 1.52 14.15 7.08
C TRP A 25 1.00 15.48 7.65
N GLN A 26 1.87 16.49 7.79
CA GLN A 26 1.49 17.81 8.30
C GLN A 26 0.46 18.50 7.39
N ARG A 27 0.67 18.42 6.06
CA ARG A 27 -0.25 18.96 5.06
C ARG A 27 -1.61 18.26 5.09
N ALA A 28 -1.61 16.93 5.07
CA ALA A 28 -2.84 16.15 5.13
C ALA A 28 -3.62 16.38 6.42
N TYR A 29 -2.94 16.47 7.57
CA TYR A 29 -3.57 16.83 8.84
C TYR A 29 -4.14 18.25 8.82
N ALA A 30 -3.42 19.23 8.26
CA ALA A 30 -3.92 20.59 8.14
C ALA A 30 -5.20 20.67 7.29
N ALA A 31 -5.21 19.98 6.14
CA ALA A 31 -6.38 19.85 5.28
C ALA A 31 -7.56 19.19 6.01
N ALA A 32 -7.33 18.05 6.67
CA ALA A 32 -8.34 17.36 7.46
C ALA A 32 -8.89 18.23 8.59
N ARG A 33 -8.02 18.96 9.30
CA ARG A 33 -8.44 19.87 10.37
C ARG A 33 -9.27 21.05 9.84
N GLN A 34 -8.94 21.61 8.69
CA GLN A 34 -9.76 22.67 8.06
C GLN A 34 -11.13 22.12 7.65
N TRP A 35 -11.17 20.99 6.97
CA TRP A 35 -12.43 20.30 6.62
C TRP A 35 -13.31 20.03 7.85
N TRP A 36 -12.69 19.56 8.94
CA TRP A 36 -13.37 19.32 10.21
C TRP A 36 -13.98 20.60 10.79
N LEU A 37 -13.27 21.73 10.73
CA LEU A 37 -13.80 23.03 11.16
C LEU A 37 -14.93 23.53 10.25
N GLU A 38 -14.81 23.36 8.93
CA GLU A 38 -15.85 23.73 7.96
C GLU A 38 -17.12 22.88 8.10
N SER A 39 -16.98 21.66 8.63
CA SER A 39 -18.07 20.73 8.89
C SER A 39 -18.61 20.83 10.33
N ASP A 40 -18.38 21.94 11.04
CA ASP A 40 -18.80 22.16 12.43
C ASP A 40 -18.36 21.06 13.41
N GLY A 41 -17.24 20.41 13.11
CA GLY A 41 -16.70 19.28 13.87
C GLY A 41 -17.46 17.97 13.69
N GLN A 42 -18.43 17.91 12.77
CA GLN A 42 -19.25 16.75 12.46
C GLN A 42 -18.75 16.09 11.17
N VAL A 43 -17.69 15.29 11.29
CA VAL A 43 -17.15 14.52 10.17
C VAL A 43 -17.18 13.04 10.50
N ASP A 44 -17.93 12.27 9.71
CA ASP A 44 -17.79 10.82 9.69
C ASP A 44 -16.68 10.44 8.70
N TRP A 45 -15.45 10.35 9.21
CA TRP A 45 -14.25 10.03 8.43
C TRP A 45 -14.35 8.69 7.68
N ALA A 46 -15.15 7.73 8.16
CA ALA A 46 -15.33 6.44 7.52
C ALA A 46 -16.26 6.51 6.31
N GLN A 47 -17.28 7.37 6.40
CA GLN A 47 -18.37 7.49 5.42
C GLN A 47 -18.18 8.65 4.43
N LEU A 48 -17.10 9.42 4.55
CA LEU A 48 -16.75 10.40 3.51
C LEU A 48 -16.72 9.73 2.12
N PRO A 49 -17.16 10.43 1.06
CA PRO A 49 -16.98 9.94 -0.31
C PRO A 49 -15.50 9.64 -0.61
N GLU A 50 -15.21 8.57 -1.33
CA GLU A 50 -13.83 8.19 -1.67
C GLU A 50 -13.11 9.29 -2.48
N SER A 51 -13.86 10.01 -3.31
CA SER A 51 -13.37 11.13 -4.13
C SER A 51 -13.26 12.46 -3.37
N THR A 52 -13.36 12.46 -2.03
CA THR A 52 -13.24 13.70 -1.24
C THR A 52 -11.82 14.22 -1.28
N LEU A 53 -11.58 15.18 -2.18
CA LEU A 53 -10.33 15.90 -2.36
C LEU A 53 -10.48 17.30 -1.77
N PHE A 54 -9.60 17.67 -0.84
CA PHE A 54 -9.59 18.99 -0.22
C PHE A 54 -8.16 19.47 -0.05
N GLU A 55 -7.85 20.69 -0.51
CA GLU A 55 -6.46 21.23 -0.50
C GLU A 55 -5.44 20.29 -1.19
N GLY A 56 -5.90 19.52 -2.19
CA GLY A 56 -5.09 18.53 -2.90
C GLY A 56 -4.87 17.21 -2.15
N GLU A 57 -5.51 17.01 -1.00
CA GLU A 57 -5.38 15.82 -0.16
C GLU A 57 -6.65 14.96 -0.23
N GLN A 58 -6.48 13.64 -0.35
CA GLN A 58 -7.59 12.69 -0.35
C GLN A 58 -7.94 12.33 1.10
N LEU A 59 -8.99 12.96 1.63
CA LEU A 59 -9.28 12.94 3.07
C LEU A 59 -9.70 11.56 3.58
N ARG A 60 -10.61 10.88 2.87
CA ARG A 60 -11.11 9.57 3.31
C ARG A 60 -10.01 8.50 3.33
N PRO A 61 -9.24 8.27 2.24
CA PRO A 61 -8.14 7.31 2.27
C PRO A 61 -7.09 7.65 3.32
N TRP A 62 -6.77 8.94 3.50
CA TRP A 62 -5.82 9.37 4.52
C TRP A 62 -6.31 9.05 5.94
N ALA A 63 -7.57 9.38 6.25
CA ALA A 63 -8.15 9.14 7.57
C ALA A 63 -8.20 7.65 7.90
N LEU A 64 -8.66 6.80 6.96
CA LEU A 64 -8.65 5.35 7.14
C LEU A 64 -7.23 4.80 7.38
N ALA A 65 -6.23 5.32 6.68
CA ALA A 65 -4.83 4.95 6.91
C ALA A 65 -4.34 5.36 8.32
N GLN A 66 -4.76 6.53 8.82
CA GLN A 66 -4.42 6.94 10.19
C GLN A 66 -5.09 6.05 11.23
N ARG A 67 -6.37 5.67 11.03
CA ARG A 67 -7.11 4.78 11.94
C ARG A 67 -6.52 3.37 11.99
N ALA A 68 -6.13 2.82 10.84
CA ALA A 68 -5.48 1.52 10.73
C ALA A 68 -4.04 1.53 11.29
N GLY A 69 -3.33 2.64 11.13
CA GLY A 69 -1.95 2.82 11.57
C GLY A 69 -1.77 3.40 12.97
N HIS A 70 -2.85 3.73 13.66
CA HIS A 70 -2.84 4.52 14.89
C HIS A 70 -1.85 4.02 15.96
N PRO A 71 -1.74 2.71 16.25
CA PRO A 71 -0.80 2.23 17.28
C PRO A 71 0.67 2.50 16.98
N GLY A 72 1.04 2.70 15.71
CA GLY A 72 2.40 3.00 15.28
C GLY A 72 2.68 4.51 15.12
N LEU A 73 1.69 5.38 15.40
CA LEU A 73 1.88 6.83 15.35
C LEU A 73 2.49 7.34 16.65
N GLU A 74 3.24 8.44 16.55
CA GLU A 74 3.77 9.13 17.72
C GLU A 74 2.64 9.66 18.61
N ALA A 75 2.86 9.74 19.93
CA ALA A 75 1.83 10.16 20.88
C ALA A 75 1.19 11.51 20.52
N GLU A 76 1.99 12.48 20.06
CA GLU A 76 1.47 13.79 19.64
C GLU A 76 0.65 13.71 18.33
N GLN A 77 0.92 12.76 17.42
CA GLN A 77 0.06 12.52 16.26
C GLN A 77 -1.28 11.93 16.68
N GLN A 78 -1.28 11.00 17.63
CA GLN A 78 -2.51 10.42 18.18
C GLN A 78 -3.36 11.50 18.84
N ASP A 79 -2.77 12.37 19.67
CA ASP A 79 -3.47 13.51 20.28
C ASP A 79 -4.09 14.45 19.25
N LEU A 80 -3.37 14.73 18.15
CA LEU A 80 -3.86 15.57 17.06
C LEU A 80 -5.03 14.92 16.32
N LEU A 81 -4.99 13.61 16.09
CA LEU A 81 -6.07 12.87 15.44
C LEU A 81 -7.33 12.82 16.31
N VAL A 82 -7.18 12.57 17.61
CA VAL A 82 -8.28 12.64 18.58
C VAL A 82 -8.93 14.02 18.57
N ALA A 83 -8.15 15.09 18.43
CA ALA A 83 -8.66 16.47 18.38
C ALA A 83 -9.56 16.76 17.17
N ILE A 84 -9.52 15.95 16.11
CA ILE A 84 -10.40 16.04 14.93
C ILE A 84 -11.39 14.87 14.85
N GLY A 85 -11.58 14.12 15.93
CA GLY A 85 -12.51 12.99 16.00
C GLY A 85 -12.05 11.74 15.25
N THR A 86 -10.74 11.57 15.05
CA THR A 86 -10.15 10.35 14.46
C THR A 86 -9.50 9.51 15.55
N GLU A 87 -9.95 8.26 15.69
CA GLU A 87 -9.43 7.30 16.67
C GLU A 87 -9.05 5.98 16.01
N ALA A 88 -8.28 5.16 16.71
CA ALA A 88 -7.94 3.82 16.27
C ALA A 88 -9.19 3.01 15.93
N ASP A 89 -9.15 2.31 14.81
CA ASP A 89 -10.18 1.34 14.44
C ASP A 89 -9.58 -0.05 14.61
N LEU A 90 -10.04 -0.79 15.62
CA LEU A 90 -9.44 -2.07 16.00
C LEU A 90 -9.55 -3.11 14.87
N GLU A 91 -10.61 -3.06 14.06
CA GLU A 91 -10.78 -3.96 12.92
C GLU A 91 -9.76 -3.63 11.83
N LEU A 92 -9.58 -2.34 11.51
CA LEU A 92 -8.58 -1.90 10.54
C LEU A 92 -7.15 -2.15 11.04
N VAL A 93 -6.88 -1.97 12.33
CA VAL A 93 -5.59 -2.28 12.96
C VAL A 93 -5.28 -3.77 12.82
N ALA A 94 -6.23 -4.65 13.16
CA ALA A 94 -6.06 -6.09 13.03
C ALA A 94 -5.85 -6.49 11.56
N ALA A 95 -6.62 -5.92 10.62
CA ALA A 95 -6.48 -6.18 9.19
C ALA A 95 -5.09 -5.74 8.67
N LYS A 96 -4.60 -4.57 9.09
CA LYS A 96 -3.26 -4.10 8.73
C LYS A 96 -2.17 -5.01 9.28
N ALA A 97 -2.26 -5.39 10.57
CA ALA A 97 -1.31 -6.30 11.19
C ALA A 97 -1.28 -7.68 10.50
N ALA A 98 -2.45 -8.22 10.15
CA ALA A 98 -2.56 -9.47 9.40
C ALA A 98 -1.94 -9.34 7.99
N ALA A 99 -2.13 -8.21 7.31
CA ALA A 99 -1.53 -7.95 6.01
C ALA A 99 0.00 -7.79 6.07
N GLU A 100 0.54 -7.24 7.15
CA GLU A 100 1.98 -7.11 7.38
C GLU A 100 2.62 -8.42 7.84
N ALA A 101 1.90 -9.26 8.57
CA ALA A 101 2.34 -10.58 9.00
C ALA A 101 2.39 -11.60 7.85
N LYS A 102 1.55 -11.41 6.80
CA LYS A 102 1.62 -12.23 5.60
C LYS A 102 3.01 -12.09 4.96
N PRO A 103 3.78 -13.19 4.79
CA PRO A 103 5.10 -13.11 4.20
C PRO A 103 4.97 -12.52 2.80
N ARG A 104 5.62 -11.38 2.58
CA ARG A 104 5.75 -10.83 1.23
C ARG A 104 6.57 -11.82 0.43
N ALA A 105 5.94 -12.44 -0.57
CA ALA A 105 6.65 -13.29 -1.54
C ALA A 105 7.95 -12.59 -1.95
N SER A 106 9.06 -13.29 -1.77
CA SER A 106 10.40 -12.78 -2.03
C SER A 106 10.50 -12.41 -3.52
N ARG A 107 11.52 -11.62 -3.90
CA ARG A 107 11.73 -11.32 -5.33
C ARG A 107 11.99 -12.61 -6.13
N SER A 108 12.66 -13.57 -5.50
CA SER A 108 12.93 -14.88 -6.08
C SER A 108 11.64 -15.68 -6.26
N ASP A 109 10.75 -15.64 -5.27
CA ASP A 109 9.46 -16.35 -5.32
C ASP A 109 8.58 -15.79 -6.45
N ARG A 110 8.57 -14.46 -6.63
CA ARG A 110 7.84 -13.82 -7.73
C ARG A 110 8.45 -14.12 -9.09
N PHE A 111 9.77 -14.26 -9.18
CA PHE A 111 10.43 -14.66 -10.42
C PHE A 111 10.07 -16.11 -10.77
N ALA A 112 10.19 -17.03 -9.81
CA ALA A 112 9.80 -18.42 -9.97
C ALA A 112 8.33 -18.54 -10.41
N LEU A 113 7.41 -17.82 -9.76
CA LEU A 113 6.01 -17.78 -10.14
C LEU A 113 5.79 -17.25 -11.57
N GLY A 114 6.59 -16.26 -11.99
CA GLY A 114 6.58 -15.76 -13.37
C GLY A 114 7.07 -16.78 -14.40
N VAL A 115 8.06 -17.60 -14.04
CA VAL A 115 8.55 -18.72 -14.86
C VAL A 115 7.49 -19.83 -14.93
N THR A 116 6.87 -20.20 -13.81
CA THR A 116 5.74 -21.15 -13.79
C THR A 116 4.59 -20.67 -14.68
N ALA A 117 4.25 -19.38 -14.62
CA ALA A 117 3.25 -18.78 -15.50
C ALA A 117 3.65 -18.81 -16.97
N LEU A 118 4.93 -18.60 -17.30
CA LEU A 118 5.42 -18.74 -18.65
C LEU A 118 5.30 -20.18 -19.14
N ALA A 119 5.69 -21.17 -18.33
CA ALA A 119 5.60 -22.58 -18.65
C ALA A 119 4.14 -23.00 -18.93
N ALA A 120 3.20 -22.58 -18.08
CA ALA A 120 1.78 -22.84 -18.26
C ALA A 120 1.24 -22.21 -19.57
N PHE A 121 1.59 -20.96 -19.85
CA PHE A 121 1.19 -20.29 -21.09
C PHE A 121 1.76 -20.98 -22.33
N VAL A 122 3.02 -21.40 -22.30
CA VAL A 122 3.65 -22.13 -23.41
C VAL A 122 3.00 -23.50 -23.62
N ALA A 123 2.64 -24.19 -22.54
CA ALA A 123 1.91 -25.45 -22.63
C ALA A 123 0.50 -25.28 -23.24
N GLU A 124 -0.19 -24.18 -22.91
CA GLU A 124 -1.55 -23.89 -23.41
C GLU A 124 -1.55 -23.39 -24.85
N HIS A 125 -0.60 -22.51 -25.23
CA HIS A 125 -0.64 -21.80 -26.51
C HIS A 125 0.45 -22.24 -27.51
N GLY A 126 1.45 -23.02 -27.07
CA GLY A 126 2.55 -23.48 -27.92
C GLY A 126 3.54 -22.39 -28.36
N HIS A 127 3.46 -21.18 -27.79
CA HIS A 127 4.33 -20.07 -28.15
C HIS A 127 4.59 -19.11 -26.98
N VAL A 128 5.64 -18.29 -27.07
CA VAL A 128 6.03 -17.31 -26.03
C VAL A 128 5.52 -15.88 -26.28
N ARG A 129 4.67 -15.67 -27.29
CA ARG A 129 4.16 -14.35 -27.67
C ARG A 129 3.01 -13.91 -26.76
N VAL A 130 3.35 -13.44 -25.57
CA VAL A 130 2.37 -13.01 -24.55
C VAL A 130 1.97 -11.53 -24.76
N PRO A 131 0.68 -11.21 -24.95
CA PRO A 131 0.21 -9.82 -24.94
C PRO A 131 0.47 -9.13 -23.60
N ARG A 132 0.82 -7.83 -23.61
CA ARG A 132 1.13 -7.08 -22.39
C ARG A 132 0.04 -7.14 -21.29
N PRO A 133 -1.28 -7.07 -21.59
CA PRO A 133 -2.32 -7.15 -20.57
C PRO A 133 -2.63 -8.60 -20.12
N HIS A 134 -2.02 -9.62 -20.72
CA HIS A 134 -2.32 -11.02 -20.43
C HIS A 134 -2.02 -11.40 -18.98
N ARG A 135 -2.94 -12.14 -18.38
CA ARG A 135 -2.81 -12.72 -17.04
C ARG A 135 -2.94 -14.24 -17.18
N GLN A 136 -1.93 -14.96 -16.71
CA GLN A 136 -1.95 -16.42 -16.66
C GLN A 136 -2.37 -16.87 -15.27
N ARG A 137 -3.27 -17.85 -15.20
CA ARG A 137 -3.63 -18.55 -13.97
C ARG A 137 -2.63 -19.69 -13.75
N VAL A 138 -2.03 -19.72 -12.56
CA VAL A 138 -1.16 -20.81 -12.11
C VAL A 138 -1.46 -21.14 -10.68
N ASP A 139 -1.21 -22.39 -10.29
CA ASP A 139 -1.26 -22.76 -8.89
C ASP A 139 -0.16 -22.01 -8.13
N GLY A 140 -0.50 -21.48 -6.96
CA GLY A 140 0.45 -20.81 -6.09
C GLY A 140 1.63 -21.72 -5.74
N ALA A 141 2.85 -21.16 -5.68
CA ALA A 141 4.02 -21.90 -5.24
C ALA A 141 3.89 -22.31 -3.76
N ASP A 142 4.27 -23.55 -3.48
CA ASP A 142 4.17 -24.31 -2.22
C ASP A 142 3.90 -23.48 -0.94
N GLY A 143 2.68 -23.67 -0.43
CA GLY A 143 2.15 -23.23 0.85
C GLY A 143 0.75 -23.81 1.04
N GLU A 144 0.29 -24.01 2.27
CA GLU A 144 -0.92 -24.81 2.64
C GLU A 144 -2.23 -24.43 1.93
N ASP A 145 -2.27 -23.29 1.23
CA ASP A 145 -3.35 -22.92 0.32
C ASP A 145 -2.86 -22.97 -1.14
N GLN A 146 -3.19 -24.07 -1.85
CA GLN A 146 -3.10 -24.17 -3.32
C GLN A 146 -4.12 -23.25 -3.99
N ALA A 147 -4.03 -21.94 -3.72
CA ALA A 147 -4.87 -20.96 -4.35
C ALA A 147 -4.36 -20.73 -5.78
N VAL A 148 -5.29 -20.75 -6.75
CA VAL A 148 -4.99 -20.31 -8.13
C VAL A 148 -4.65 -18.82 -8.09
N VAL A 149 -3.43 -18.47 -8.51
CA VAL A 149 -2.92 -17.10 -8.58
C VAL A 149 -2.95 -16.60 -10.02
N GLU A 150 -3.48 -15.40 -10.22
CA GLU A 150 -3.38 -14.69 -11.50
C GLU A 150 -2.09 -13.88 -11.60
N VAL A 151 -1.19 -14.32 -12.48
CA VAL A 151 0.10 -13.68 -12.75
C VAL A 151 -0.01 -12.83 -14.00
N ALA A 152 0.29 -11.53 -13.91
CA ALA A 152 0.37 -10.63 -15.07
C ALA A 152 1.60 -10.93 -15.94
N LEU A 153 1.56 -12.03 -16.69
CA LEU A 153 2.69 -12.59 -17.43
C LEU A 153 3.25 -11.62 -18.47
N GLY A 154 2.38 -10.89 -19.19
CA GLY A 154 2.83 -9.91 -20.17
C GLY A 154 3.65 -8.77 -19.55
N ALA A 155 3.24 -8.30 -18.36
CA ALA A 155 3.99 -7.30 -17.61
C ALA A 155 5.30 -7.87 -17.05
N PHE A 156 5.29 -9.10 -16.55
CA PHE A 156 6.48 -9.81 -16.06
C PHE A 156 7.57 -9.91 -17.12
N LEU A 157 7.25 -10.44 -18.31
CA LEU A 157 8.22 -10.61 -19.40
C LEU A 157 8.78 -9.27 -19.89
N ASN A 158 7.93 -8.25 -19.99
CA ASN A 158 8.38 -6.92 -20.38
C ASN A 158 9.34 -6.32 -19.36
N ASN A 159 9.04 -6.48 -18.06
CA ASN A 159 9.89 -6.02 -16.98
C ASN A 159 11.23 -6.78 -16.94
N ALA A 160 11.18 -8.10 -17.11
CA ALA A 160 12.35 -8.96 -17.16
C ALA A 160 13.27 -8.57 -18.33
N LYS A 161 12.70 -8.32 -19.52
CA LYS A 161 13.45 -7.83 -20.69
C LYS A 161 14.09 -6.47 -20.44
N ALA A 162 13.33 -5.51 -19.91
CA ALA A 162 13.84 -4.16 -19.59
C ALA A 162 14.95 -4.17 -18.53
N ARG A 163 14.97 -5.20 -17.66
CA ARG A 163 15.95 -5.37 -16.59
C ARG A 163 16.89 -6.54 -16.84
N ARG A 164 17.08 -6.96 -18.10
CA ARG A 164 17.95 -8.09 -18.49
C ARG A 164 19.33 -7.99 -17.83
N SER A 165 19.94 -6.80 -17.80
CA SER A 165 21.25 -6.55 -17.19
C SER A 165 21.32 -6.76 -15.67
N LYS A 166 20.17 -6.86 -14.99
CA LYS A 166 20.06 -7.11 -13.55
C LYS A 166 19.67 -8.55 -13.21
N LEU A 167 19.39 -9.37 -14.23
CA LEU A 167 19.08 -10.79 -14.04
C LEU A 167 20.37 -11.59 -13.89
N THR A 168 20.34 -12.61 -13.03
CA THR A 168 21.46 -13.55 -12.91
C THR A 168 21.51 -14.47 -14.12
N ALA A 169 22.67 -15.09 -14.38
CA ALA A 169 22.81 -16.07 -15.46
C ALA A 169 21.80 -17.22 -15.34
N GLY A 170 21.54 -17.69 -14.11
CA GLY A 170 20.54 -18.73 -13.86
C GLY A 170 19.10 -18.30 -14.18
N GLN A 171 18.75 -17.05 -13.89
CA GLN A 171 17.43 -16.50 -14.25
C GLN A 171 17.26 -16.37 -15.77
N LEU A 172 18.31 -15.96 -16.48
CA LEU A 172 18.32 -15.90 -17.94
C LEU A 172 18.18 -17.29 -18.57
N ALA A 173 18.90 -18.28 -18.03
CA ALA A 173 18.79 -19.67 -18.47
C ALA A 173 17.37 -20.22 -18.31
N GLN A 174 16.71 -19.98 -17.17
CA GLN A 174 15.32 -20.40 -16.93
C GLN A 174 14.34 -19.79 -17.95
N LEU A 175 14.50 -18.51 -18.31
CA LEU A 175 13.65 -17.90 -19.33
C LEU A 175 13.95 -18.47 -20.73
N ALA A 176 15.22 -18.71 -21.04
CA ALA A 176 15.65 -19.27 -22.32
C ALA A 176 15.14 -20.70 -22.53
N GLU A 177 15.10 -21.52 -21.48
CA GLU A 177 14.56 -22.89 -21.50
C GLU A 177 13.09 -22.93 -21.99
N HIS A 178 12.31 -21.90 -21.68
CA HIS A 178 10.93 -21.78 -22.13
C HIS A 178 10.77 -21.08 -23.49
N GLY A 179 11.86 -20.86 -24.23
CA GLY A 179 11.82 -20.31 -25.59
C GLY A 179 11.94 -18.79 -25.69
N ILE A 180 12.40 -18.11 -24.63
CA ILE A 180 12.65 -16.67 -24.67
C ILE A 180 14.00 -16.37 -25.35
N GLU A 181 13.96 -15.99 -26.62
CA GLU A 181 15.15 -15.75 -27.45
C GLU A 181 16.09 -14.68 -26.89
N TRP A 182 15.53 -13.57 -26.41
CA TRP A 182 16.35 -12.48 -25.86
C TRP A 182 17.01 -12.87 -24.55
N ALA A 183 16.64 -13.98 -23.92
CA ALA A 183 17.20 -14.44 -22.66
C ALA A 183 18.48 -15.29 -22.86
N VAL A 184 18.67 -15.86 -24.05
CA VAL A 184 19.89 -16.61 -24.42
C VAL A 184 21.13 -15.72 -24.22
N PRO A 185 22.24 -16.22 -23.63
CA PRO A 185 23.46 -15.45 -23.40
C PRO A 185 24.01 -14.77 -24.65
#